data_AF-A0A7X6TY90-F1
#
_entry.id   AF-A0A7X6TY90-F1
#
_cell.length_a   1.000
_cell.length_b   1.000
_cell.length_c   1.000
_cell.angle_alpha   90.00
_cell.angle_beta   90.00
_cell.angle_gamma   90.00
#
_symmetry.space_group_name_H-M   'P 1'
#
loop_
_entity.id
_entity.type
_entity.pdbx_description
1 polymer ?
#
loop_
_entity_poly.entity_id
_entity_poly.type
_entity_poly.pdbx_seq_one_letter_code
_entity_poly.pdbx_strand_id
1 'polypeptide(L)'
;MAKTVRKKNPTKARKIIGISIHVLLGLAVLYSAWRLITISDNTVTPEGQSLRQDYVLSLLQCLVGFIVMFVPSRLDKRYNIVVPDRIQIMYFIFLYMAIFLGEVRNYYYRFPFWDSILHAFSGGMLAVIGLLLINLLNGRENL
;
A
#
# COMPACT_ATOMS: atom_id res chain seq x y z
N MET A 1 30.78 19.86 20.33
CA MET A 1 29.91 18.77 20.85
C MET A 1 28.93 18.36 19.76
N ALA A 2 29.24 17.33 18.97
CA ALA A 2 28.33 16.82 17.95
C ALA A 2 27.28 15.91 18.63
N LYS A 3 26.00 16.28 18.54
CA LYS A 3 24.89 15.42 18.98
C LYS A 3 24.79 14.25 18.00
N THR A 4 25.31 13.10 18.40
CA THR A 4 25.11 11.83 17.68
C THR A 4 23.62 11.49 17.68
N VAL A 5 22.99 11.64 16.51
CA VAL A 5 21.61 11.20 16.27
C VAL A 5 21.59 9.67 16.41
N ARG A 6 21.14 9.19 17.57
CA ARG A 6 21.08 7.77 17.92
C ARG A 6 20.10 7.07 16.97
N LYS A 7 20.62 6.29 16.01
CA LYS A 7 19.86 5.44 15.10
C LYS A 7 18.97 4.49 15.94
N LYS A 8 17.69 4.82 16.08
CA LYS A 8 16.76 4.10 16.95
C LYS A 8 16.50 2.74 16.33
N ASN A 9 16.99 1.67 16.94
CA ASN A 9 16.71 0.31 16.49
C ASN A 9 15.19 0.14 16.30
N PRO A 10 14.73 -0.42 15.17
CA PRO A 10 13.30 -0.63 14.95
C PRO A 10 12.76 -1.47 16.10
N THR A 11 11.83 -0.91 16.88
CA THR A 11 11.22 -1.58 18.02
C THR A 11 10.58 -2.89 17.54
N LYS A 12 10.60 -3.95 18.37
CA LYS A 12 10.02 -5.26 18.02
C LYS A 12 8.58 -5.12 17.46
N ALA A 13 7.83 -4.14 17.94
CA ALA A 13 6.51 -3.75 17.43
C ALA A 13 6.51 -3.38 15.93
N ARG A 14 7.46 -2.59 15.45
CA ARG A 14 7.55 -2.20 14.02
C ARG A 14 7.79 -3.42 13.12
N LYS A 15 8.58 -4.39 13.59
CA LYS A 15 8.79 -5.67 12.88
C LYS A 15 7.50 -6.51 12.86
N ILE A 16 6.81 -6.62 14.00
CA ILE A 16 5.58 -7.41 14.11
C ILE A 16 4.48 -6.82 13.22
N ILE A 17 4.27 -5.50 13.26
CA ILE A 17 3.31 -4.80 12.41
C ILE A 17 3.65 -4.99 10.92
N GLY A 18 4.93 -4.90 10.57
CA GLY A 18 5.38 -5.15 9.20
C GLY A 18 5.03 -6.56 8.74
N ILE A 19 5.29 -7.58 9.56
CA ILE A 19 4.98 -8.98 9.26
C ILE A 19 3.47 -9.21 9.18
N SER A 20 2.69 -8.65 10.11
CA SER A 20 1.24 -8.84 10.11
C SER A 20 0.59 -8.31 8.85
N ILE A 21 1.06 -7.17 8.32
CA ILE A 21 0.55 -6.60 7.07
C ILE A 21 0.92 -7.49 5.88
N HIS A 22 2.14 -8.05 5.82
CA HIS A 22 2.53 -8.96 4.74
C HIS A 22 1.69 -10.24 4.72
N VAL A 23 1.41 -10.81 5.91
CA VAL A 23 0.57 -12.00 6.05
C VAL A 23 -0.87 -11.69 5.62
N LEU A 24 -1.41 -10.54 6.04
CA LEU A 24 -2.76 -10.12 5.70
C LEU A 24 -2.91 -9.86 4.19
N LEU A 25 -1.87 -9.33 3.54
CA LEU A 25 -1.83 -9.17 2.08
C LEU A 25 -1.74 -10.48 1.33
N GLY A 26 -0.88 -11.40 1.77
CA GLY A 26 -0.76 -12.72 1.15
C GLY A 26 -2.08 -13.47 1.20
N LEU A 27 -2.77 -13.41 2.34
CA LEU A 27 -4.12 -13.96 2.49
C LEU A 27 -5.14 -13.26 1.57
N ALA A 28 -5.06 -11.94 1.39
CA ALA A 28 -5.96 -11.22 0.49
C ALA A 28 -5.77 -11.62 -0.99
N VAL A 29 -4.52 -11.79 -1.45
CA VAL A 29 -4.22 -12.29 -2.81
C VAL A 29 -4.77 -13.69 -3.00
N LEU A 30 -4.54 -14.59 -2.03
CA LEU A 30 -5.05 -15.96 -2.08
C LEU A 30 -6.58 -16.00 -2.09
N TYR A 31 -7.23 -15.17 -1.27
CA TYR A 31 -8.68 -15.06 -1.21
C TYR A 31 -9.28 -14.53 -2.52
N SER A 32 -8.68 -13.48 -3.09
CA SER A 32 -9.08 -12.93 -4.39
C SER A 32 -8.93 -13.95 -5.52
N ALA A 33 -7.80 -14.68 -5.56
CA ALA A 33 -7.55 -15.74 -6.52
C ALA A 33 -8.55 -16.91 -6.38
N TRP A 34 -8.86 -17.30 -5.14
CA TRP A 34 -9.86 -18.32 -4.87
C TRP A 34 -11.25 -17.88 -5.35
N ARG A 35 -11.66 -16.63 -5.06
CA ARG A 35 -12.93 -16.07 -5.52
C ARG A 35 -13.09 -16.10 -7.04
N LEU A 36 -12.01 -15.77 -7.77
CA LEU A 36 -11.99 -15.75 -9.23
C LEU A 36 -12.20 -17.15 -9.84
N ILE A 37 -11.64 -18.20 -9.23
CA ILE A 37 -11.78 -19.58 -9.70
C ILE A 37 -13.17 -20.16 -9.40
N THR A 38 -13.79 -19.73 -8.29
CA THR A 38 -15.10 -20.24 -7.86
C THR A 38 -16.31 -19.62 -8.60
N ILE A 39 -16.09 -18.61 -9.44
CA ILE A 39 -17.16 -17.88 -10.12
C ILE A 39 -17.49 -18.49 -11.47
N SER A 40 -18.79 -18.71 -11.72
CA SER A 40 -19.33 -19.20 -12.98
C SER A 40 -19.52 -18.02 -13.96
N ASP A 41 -19.09 -18.19 -15.21
CA ASP A 41 -19.04 -17.17 -16.28
C ASP A 41 -20.39 -16.46 -16.58
N ASN A 42 -21.51 -16.94 -16.05
CA ASN A 42 -22.85 -16.50 -16.40
C ASN A 42 -23.48 -15.50 -15.43
N THR A 43 -22.79 -15.08 -14.37
CA THR A 43 -23.32 -14.07 -13.44
C THR A 43 -23.01 -12.67 -13.97
N VAL A 44 -24.05 -11.93 -14.34
CA VAL A 44 -23.98 -10.51 -14.74
C VAL A 44 -24.46 -9.67 -13.56
N THR A 45 -23.79 -8.55 -13.26
CA THR A 45 -24.28 -7.61 -12.24
C THR A 45 -25.59 -6.97 -12.72
N PRO A 46 -26.43 -6.43 -11.82
CA PRO A 46 -27.61 -5.66 -12.21
C PRO A 46 -27.30 -4.48 -13.16
N GLU A 47 -26.04 -4.05 -13.22
CA GLU A 47 -25.55 -2.95 -14.06
C GLU A 47 -25.01 -3.41 -15.44
N GLY A 48 -25.14 -4.69 -15.79
CA GLY A 48 -24.75 -5.21 -17.11
C GLY A 48 -23.24 -5.37 -17.31
N GLN A 49 -22.42 -5.19 -16.27
CA GLN A 49 -20.98 -5.39 -16.31
C GLN A 49 -20.63 -6.84 -15.95
N SER A 50 -19.58 -7.37 -16.59
CA SER A 50 -19.13 -8.73 -16.30
C SER A 50 -18.48 -8.76 -14.91
N LEU A 51 -19.04 -9.54 -13.98
CA LEU A 51 -18.46 -9.73 -12.64
C LEU A 51 -16.98 -10.15 -12.74
N ARG A 52 -16.63 -10.90 -13.79
CA ARG A 52 -15.26 -11.35 -14.05
C ARG A 52 -14.26 -10.19 -14.22
N GLN A 53 -14.62 -9.11 -14.91
CA GLN A 53 -13.71 -7.96 -15.11
C GLN A 53 -13.37 -7.30 -13.77
N ASP A 54 -14.38 -7.07 -12.95
CA ASP A 54 -14.25 -6.50 -11.61
C ASP A 54 -13.35 -7.32 -10.68
N TYR A 55 -13.50 -8.64 -10.69
CA TYR A 55 -12.62 -9.53 -9.93
C TYR A 55 -11.20 -9.58 -10.49
N VAL A 56 -11.02 -9.53 -11.80
CA VAL A 56 -9.70 -9.46 -12.43
C VAL A 56 -8.98 -8.17 -12.05
N LEU A 57 -9.69 -7.03 -12.05
CA LEU A 57 -9.13 -5.74 -11.61
C LEU A 57 -8.73 -5.80 -10.13
N SER A 58 -9.58 -6.38 -9.29
CA SER A 58 -9.32 -6.57 -7.86
C SER A 58 -8.09 -7.47 -7.59
N LEU A 59 -7.96 -8.56 -8.35
CA LEU A 59 -6.80 -9.45 -8.30
C LEU A 59 -5.52 -8.73 -8.74
N LEU A 60 -5.58 -8.02 -9.85
CA LEU A 60 -4.44 -7.26 -10.37
C LEU A 60 -4.00 -6.19 -9.38
N GLN A 61 -4.95 -5.47 -8.77
CA GLN A 61 -4.66 -4.49 -7.74
C GLN A 61 -4.00 -5.12 -6.50
N CYS A 62 -4.48 -6.28 -6.05
CA CYS A 62 -3.85 -7.01 -4.94
C CYS A 62 -2.41 -7.46 -5.27
N LEU A 63 -2.18 -7.96 -6.49
CA LEU A 63 -0.84 -8.35 -6.95
C LEU A 63 0.11 -7.16 -7.02
N VAL A 64 -0.34 -6.05 -7.60
CA VAL A 64 0.44 -4.81 -7.65
C VAL A 64 0.72 -4.30 -6.23
N GLY A 65 -0.27 -4.26 -5.35
CA GLY A 65 -0.11 -3.88 -3.95
C GLY A 65 0.92 -4.73 -3.22
N PHE A 66 0.92 -6.05 -3.46
CA PHE A 66 1.90 -6.99 -2.92
C PHE A 66 3.32 -6.68 -3.40
N ILE A 67 3.50 -6.41 -4.70
CA ILE A 67 4.81 -6.04 -5.25
C ILE A 67 5.29 -4.69 -4.66
N VAL A 68 4.40 -3.70 -4.63
CA VAL A 68 4.70 -2.35 -4.13
C VAL A 68 5.08 -2.39 -2.63
N MET A 69 4.58 -3.36 -1.86
CA MET A 69 4.95 -3.55 -0.45
C MET A 69 6.45 -3.78 -0.23
N PHE A 70 7.16 -4.36 -1.19
CA PHE A 70 8.59 -4.56 -1.08
C PHE A 70 9.41 -3.29 -1.33
N VAL A 71 8.80 -2.25 -1.91
CA VAL A 71 9.47 -0.98 -2.24
C VAL A 71 10.14 -0.33 -1.02
N PRO A 72 9.46 -0.04 0.10
CA PRO A 72 10.11 0.57 1.26
C PRO A 72 11.23 -0.30 1.83
N SER A 73 11.07 -1.62 1.85
CA SER A 73 12.11 -2.54 2.38
C SER A 73 13.35 -2.61 1.49
N ARG A 74 13.22 -2.43 0.17
CA ARG A 74 14.34 -2.44 -0.77
C ARG A 74 15.03 -1.07 -0.84
N LEU A 75 14.28 0.01 -0.70
CA LEU A 75 14.82 1.37 -0.66
C LEU A 75 15.75 1.59 0.54
N ASP A 76 15.34 1.15 1.74
CA ASP A 76 16.14 1.27 2.97
C ASP A 76 17.48 0.52 2.87
N LYS A 77 17.46 -0.71 2.32
CA LYS A 77 18.65 -1.56 2.22
C LYS A 77 19.62 -1.17 1.09
N ARG A 78 19.13 -0.69 -0.05
CA ARG A 78 19.98 -0.50 -1.25
C ARG A 78 20.46 0.94 -1.43
N TYR A 79 19.68 1.94 -1.01
CA TYR A 79 19.96 3.34 -1.31
C TYR A 79 20.30 4.19 -0.06
N ASN A 80 20.21 3.65 1.16
CA ASN A 80 20.44 4.39 2.41
C ASN A 80 19.59 5.68 2.51
N ILE A 81 18.50 5.74 1.72
CA ILE A 81 17.51 6.81 1.78
C ILE A 81 16.68 6.50 3.02
N VAL A 82 16.92 7.28 4.08
CA VAL A 82 16.14 7.22 5.31
C VAL A 82 14.75 7.76 4.99
N VAL A 83 13.86 6.87 4.54
CA VAL A 83 12.44 7.22 4.38
C VAL A 83 11.94 7.65 5.75
N PRO A 84 11.38 8.86 5.92
CA PRO A 84 10.91 9.33 7.21
C PRO A 84 9.87 8.36 7.78
N ASP A 85 9.96 8.03 9.07
CA ASP A 85 9.03 7.11 9.75
C ASP A 85 7.56 7.50 9.51
N ARG A 86 7.27 8.81 9.39
CA ARG A 86 5.93 9.34 9.08
C ARG A 86 5.40 8.84 7.73
N ILE A 87 6.22 8.86 6.67
CA ILE A 87 5.82 8.38 5.33
C ILE A 87 5.62 6.87 5.34
N GLN A 88 6.44 6.14 6.09
CA GLN A 88 6.28 4.70 6.25
C GLN A 88 4.96 4.33 6.96
N ILE A 89 4.56 5.08 7.99
CA ILE A 89 3.27 4.89 8.67
C ILE A 89 2.11 5.20 7.72
N MET A 90 2.17 6.33 7.00
CA MET A 90 1.15 6.68 6.00
C MET A 90 1.03 5.61 4.92
N TYR A 91 2.14 5.05 4.47
CA TYR A 91 2.17 3.94 3.52
C TYR A 91 1.43 2.70 4.03
N PHE A 92 1.63 2.32 5.31
CA PHE A 92 0.89 1.20 5.90
C PHE A 92 -0.62 1.48 6.03
N ILE A 93 -0.99 2.72 6.38
CA ILE A 93 -2.39 3.14 6.43
C ILE A 93 -3.03 3.06 5.04
N PHE A 94 -2.34 3.54 4.01
CA PHE A 94 -2.78 3.46 2.62
C PHE A 94 -3.03 2.01 2.18
N LEU A 95 -2.08 1.10 2.43
CA LEU A 95 -2.24 -0.32 2.10
C LEU A 95 -3.43 -0.96 2.84
N TYR A 96 -3.62 -0.62 4.12
CA TYR A 96 -4.77 -1.10 4.88
C TYR A 96 -6.10 -0.64 4.27
N MET A 97 -6.20 0.64 3.88
CA MET A 97 -7.40 1.18 3.23
C MET A 97 -7.64 0.55 1.85
N ALA A 98 -6.59 0.41 1.03
CA ALA A 98 -6.71 -0.12 -0.32
C ALA A 98 -7.07 -1.61 -0.33
N ILE A 99 -6.48 -2.41 0.56
CA ILE A 99 -6.58 -3.88 0.49
C ILE A 99 -7.60 -4.41 1.50
N PHE A 100 -7.49 -4.06 2.78
CA PHE A 100 -8.45 -4.59 3.77
C PHE A 100 -9.83 -3.96 3.61
N LEU A 101 -9.92 -2.62 3.59
CA LEU A 101 -11.21 -1.95 3.44
C LEU A 101 -11.74 -2.12 2.02
N GLY A 102 -10.88 -2.01 1.02
CA GLY A 102 -11.23 -2.22 -0.38
C GLY A 102 -11.76 -3.62 -0.68
N GLU A 103 -10.95 -4.66 -0.47
CA GLU A 103 -11.23 -6.04 -0.93
C GLU A 103 -12.03 -6.87 0.09
N VAL A 104 -11.68 -6.82 1.38
CA VAL A 104 -12.32 -7.66 2.40
C VAL A 104 -13.68 -7.09 2.79
N ARG A 105 -13.78 -5.76 2.88
CA ARG A 105 -15.01 -5.07 3.23
C ARG A 105 -15.80 -4.57 2.03
N ASN A 106 -15.32 -4.77 0.80
CA ASN A 106 -15.94 -4.31 -0.45
C ASN A 106 -16.26 -2.80 -0.47
N TYR A 107 -15.38 -1.96 0.11
CA TYR A 107 -15.63 -0.51 0.17
C TYR A 107 -15.66 0.17 -1.19
N TYR A 108 -14.98 -0.40 -2.19
CA TYR A 108 -15.07 0.09 -3.57
C TYR A 108 -16.50 0.11 -4.12
N TYR A 109 -17.34 -0.82 -3.68
CA TYR A 109 -18.76 -0.89 -4.05
C TYR A 109 -19.69 -0.22 -3.04
N ARG A 110 -19.27 -0.16 -1.77
CA ARG A 110 -20.12 0.35 -0.67
C ARG A 110 -20.08 1.87 -0.53
N PHE A 111 -18.92 2.48 -0.79
CA PHE A 111 -18.70 3.91 -0.61
C PHE A 111 -18.38 4.57 -1.95
N PRO A 112 -19.25 5.47 -2.46
CA PRO A 112 -18.91 6.25 -3.65
C PRO A 112 -17.66 7.09 -3.34
N PHE A 113 -16.77 7.21 -4.33
CA PHE A 113 -15.48 7.93 -4.23
C PHE A 113 -14.38 7.27 -3.38
N TRP A 114 -14.54 6.01 -2.93
CA TRP A 114 -13.49 5.32 -2.18
C TRP A 114 -12.14 5.29 -2.92
N ASP A 115 -12.18 5.00 -4.22
CA ASP A 115 -10.99 5.04 -5.07
C ASP A 115 -10.37 6.44 -5.16
N SER A 116 -11.20 7.47 -5.32
CA SER A 116 -10.73 8.87 -5.39
C SER A 116 -10.03 9.32 -4.10
N ILE A 117 -10.51 8.89 -2.94
CA ILE A 117 -9.87 9.17 -1.64
C ILE A 117 -8.49 8.50 -1.57
N LEU A 118 -8.39 7.24 -2.00
CA LEU A 118 -7.12 6.52 -2.06
C LEU A 118 -6.13 7.18 -3.03
N HIS A 119 -6.60 7.61 -4.19
CA HIS A 119 -5.80 8.34 -5.17
C HIS A 119 -5.31 9.70 -4.66
N ALA A 120 -6.18 10.45 -3.97
CA ALA A 120 -5.77 11.71 -3.35
C ALA A 120 -4.72 11.49 -2.27
N PHE A 121 -4.89 10.46 -1.44
CA PHE A 121 -3.95 10.12 -0.38
C PHE A 121 -2.58 9.69 -0.94
N SER A 122 -2.56 8.81 -1.94
CA SER A 122 -1.32 8.36 -2.58
C SER A 122 -0.63 9.50 -3.34
N GLY A 123 -1.40 10.36 -4.04
CA GLY A 123 -0.89 11.56 -4.71
C GLY A 123 -0.25 12.55 -3.74
N GLY A 124 -0.88 12.76 -2.57
CA GLY A 124 -0.30 13.58 -1.50
C GLY A 124 1.00 13.00 -0.94
N MET A 125 1.06 11.68 -0.72
CA MET A 125 2.29 11.01 -0.32
C MET A 125 3.40 11.16 -1.37
N LEU A 126 3.07 11.00 -2.65
CA LEU A 126 4.02 11.15 -3.76
C LEU A 126 4.55 12.58 -3.83
N ALA A 127 3.71 13.60 -3.61
CA ALA A 127 4.14 14.99 -3.54
C ALA A 127 5.16 15.23 -2.42
N VAL A 128 4.94 14.68 -1.22
CA VAL A 128 5.89 14.79 -0.11
C VAL A 128 7.21 14.07 -0.41
N ILE A 129 7.15 12.89 -1.03
CA ILE A 129 8.35 12.16 -1.49
C ILE A 129 9.10 12.96 -2.56
N GLY A 130 8.39 13.60 -3.50
CA GLY A 130 8.99 14.47 -4.51
C GLY A 130 9.73 15.65 -3.90
N LEU A 131 9.15 16.32 -2.91
CA LEU A 131 9.81 17.40 -2.17
C LEU A 131 11.03 16.90 -1.38
N LEU A 132 10.95 15.71 -0.77
CA LEU A 132 12.08 15.08 -0.10
C LEU A 132 13.22 14.79 -1.08
N LEU A 133 12.90 14.26 -2.26
CA LEU A 133 13.87 13.98 -3.32
C LEU A 133 14.55 15.26 -3.80
N ILE A 134 13.80 16.33 -4.05
CA ILE A 134 14.35 17.64 -4.42
C ILE A 134 15.32 18.13 -3.34
N ASN A 135 14.97 18.04 -2.06
CA ASN A 135 15.84 18.45 -0.96
C ASN A 135 17.14 17.62 -0.88
N LEU A 136 17.04 16.31 -1.11
CA LEU A 136 18.19 15.41 -1.15
C LEU A 136 19.14 15.75 -2.31
N LEU A 137 18.59 16.00 -3.51
CA LEU A 137 19.39 16.39 -4.67
C LEU A 137 19.99 17.79 -4.52
N ASN A 138 19.30 18.69 -3.83
CA ASN A 138 19.76 20.06 -3.60
C ASN A 138 20.79 20.17 -2.46
N GLY A 139 21.25 19.04 -1.90
CA GLY A 139 22.38 18.98 -0.97
C GLY A 139 22.16 19.67 0.37
N ARG A 140 20.91 19.90 0.78
CA ARG A 140 20.61 20.52 2.08
C ARG A 140 20.31 19.46 3.12
N GLU A 141 21.37 19.08 3.83
CA GLU A 141 21.29 18.74 5.24
C GLU A 141 20.40 19.77 5.98
N ASN A 142 19.45 19.28 6.79
CA ASN A 142 18.62 19.97 7.81
C ASN A 142 17.10 19.84 7.62
N LEU A 143 16.55 18.72 8.08
CA LEU A 143 15.31 18.63 8.88
C LEU A 143 15.56 17.70 10.06
#